data_AF-A0A420VG18-F1
#
_entry.id   AF-A0A420VG18-F1
#
_cell.length_a   1.000
_cell.length_b   1.000
_cell.length_c   1.000
_cell.angle_alpha   90.00
_cell.angle_beta   90.00
_cell.angle_gamma   90.00
#
_symmetry.space_group_name_H-M   'P 1'
#
loop_
_entity.id
_entity.type
_entity.pdbx_description
1 polymer ?
#
loop_
_entity_poly.entity_id
_entity_poly.type
_entity_poly.pdbx_seq_one_letter_code
_entity_poly.pdbx_strand_id
1 'polypeptide(L)' 'MASVTFKGTPVTLAGNEVKVGDPAPDFTVLDENLQEVTLGNFRNQVLLISVVPSLDTGVCDAQTRKFNEE' A
#
# COMPACT_ATOMS: atom_id res chain seq x y z
N MET A 1 6.45 -1.75 -16.14
CA MET A 1 6.72 -0.62 -15.23
C MET A 1 5.51 0.28 -15.32
N ALA A 2 4.78 0.40 -14.22
CA ALA A 2 3.69 1.35 -14.12
C ALA A 2 4.22 2.77 -14.36
N SER A 3 3.55 3.52 -15.23
CA SER A 3 3.82 4.94 -15.47
C SER A 3 2.77 5.74 -14.71
N VAL A 4 3.22 6.61 -13.80
CA VAL A 4 2.32 7.41 -12.96
C VAL A 4 2.72 8.88 -12.96
N THR A 5 1.74 9.74 -12.74
CA THR A 5 1.93 11.20 -12.59
C THR A 5 1.48 11.64 -11.22
N PHE A 6 2.20 12.56 -10.59
CA PHE A 6 1.77 13.25 -9.38
C PHE A 6 1.51 14.72 -9.69
N LYS A 7 0.26 15.16 -9.51
CA LYS A 7 -0.21 16.53 -9.88
C LYS A 7 0.15 16.93 -11.32
N GLY A 8 0.07 15.98 -12.25
CA GLY A 8 0.37 16.19 -13.67
C GLY A 8 1.85 16.02 -14.04
N THR A 9 2.75 15.87 -13.07
CA THR A 9 4.18 15.66 -13.33
C THR A 9 4.51 14.18 -13.34
N PRO A 10 5.16 13.63 -14.38
CA PRO A 10 5.64 12.24 -14.37
C PRO A 10 6.61 11.99 -13.22
N VAL A 11 6.46 10.87 -12.53
CA VAL A 11 7.38 10.43 -11.48
C VAL A 11 7.94 9.05 -11.80
N THR A 12 9.19 8.82 -11.43
CA THR A 12 9.84 7.52 -11.59
C THR A 12 9.53 6.66 -10.37
N LEU A 13 9.06 5.44 -10.60
CA LEU A 13 8.88 4.46 -9.53
C LEU A 13 10.16 3.65 -9.35
N ALA A 14 10.59 3.50 -8.10
CA ALA A 14 11.66 2.59 -7.73
C ALA A 14 11.11 1.18 -7.48
N GLY A 15 11.93 0.16 -7.75
CA GLY A 15 11.55 -1.24 -7.56
C GLY A 15 10.83 -1.85 -8.76
N ASN A 16 10.34 -3.07 -8.57
CA ASN A 16 9.68 -3.85 -9.61
C ASN A 16 8.16 -3.83 -9.42
N GLU A 17 7.45 -3.82 -10.55
CA GLU A 17 6.00 -3.98 -10.58
C GLU A 17 5.63 -5.44 -10.27
N VAL A 18 4.68 -5.63 -9.34
CA VAL A 18 4.16 -6.94 -8.94
C VAL A 18 2.95 -7.29 -9.80
N LYS A 19 2.84 -8.55 -10.25
CA LYS A 19 1.76 -9.03 -11.11
C LYS A 19 0.90 -10.08 -10.41
N VAL A 20 -0.31 -10.27 -10.92
CA VAL A 20 -1.20 -11.33 -10.45
C VAL A 20 -0.53 -12.69 -10.64
N GLY A 21 -0.51 -13.49 -9.57
CA GLY A 21 0.15 -14.80 -9.53
C GLY A 21 1.59 -14.77 -9.01
N ASP A 22 2.21 -13.59 -8.91
CA ASP A 22 3.51 -13.47 -8.25
C ASP A 22 3.37 -13.71 -6.74
N PRO A 23 4.37 -14.35 -6.09
CA PRO A 23 4.43 -14.36 -4.63
C PRO A 23 4.60 -12.91 -4.13
N ALA A 24 3.80 -12.53 -3.13
CA ALA A 24 3.90 -11.21 -2.52
C ALA A 24 5.31 -11.00 -1.92
N PRO A 25 6.00 -9.89 -2.24
CA PRO A 25 7.25 -9.54 -1.60
C PRO A 25 7.08 -9.37 -0.10
N ASP A 26 8.06 -9.81 0.68
CA ASP A 26 8.05 -9.58 2.12
C ASP A 26 8.19 -8.08 2.43
N PHE A 27 7.65 -7.66 3.55
CA PHE A 27 7.73 -6.28 4.04
C PHE A 27 7.85 -6.24 5.55
N THR A 28 8.42 -5.15 6.05
CA THR A 28 8.39 -4.76 7.46
C THR A 28 7.99 -3.30 7.53
N VAL A 29 6.88 -3.01 8.21
CA VAL A 29 6.34 -1.66 8.43
C VAL A 29 6.06 -1.47 9.91
N LEU A 30 5.70 -0.26 10.31
CA LEU A 30 5.37 0.06 11.70
C LEU A 30 3.87 0.25 11.85
N ASP A 31 3.31 -0.25 12.95
CA ASP A 31 1.95 0.06 13.38
C ASP A 31 1.86 1.39 14.13
N GLU A 32 0.66 1.73 14.60
CA GLU A 32 0.37 2.94 15.39
C GLU A 32 1.15 3.02 16.71
N ASN A 33 1.61 1.88 17.23
CA ASN A 33 2.40 1.75 18.46
C ASN A 33 3.91 1.60 18.19
N LEU A 34 4.34 1.87 16.95
CA LEU A 34 5.72 1.73 16.48
C LEU A 34 6.27 0.30 16.61
N GLN A 35 5.39 -0.71 16.63
CA GLN A 35 5.77 -2.11 16.60
C GLN A 35 5.92 -2.58 15.16
N GLU A 36 6.87 -3.49 14.94
CA GLU A 36 7.09 -4.08 13.63
C GLU A 36 5.93 -5.00 13.24
N VAL A 37 5.43 -4.78 12.02
CA VAL A 37 4.44 -5.61 11.35
C VAL A 37 5.02 -6.09 10.03
N THR A 38 4.97 -7.39 9.82
CA THR A 38 5.51 -8.09 8.66
C THR A 38 4.41 -8.80 7.88
N LEU A 39 4.69 -9.19 6.63
CA LEU A 39 3.78 -10.04 5.86
C LEU A 39 3.46 -11.35 6.60
N GLY A 40 4.44 -11.87 7.36
CA GLY A 40 4.29 -13.07 8.18
C GLY A 40 3.22 -12.99 9.27
N ASN A 41 2.86 -11.79 9.73
CA ASN A 41 1.80 -11.60 10.73
C ASN A 41 0.40 -11.91 10.18
N PHE A 42 0.22 -11.94 8.85
CA PHE A 42 -1.08 -12.14 8.18
C PHE A 42 -1.22 -13.52 7.52
N ARG A 43 -0.43 -14.52 7.94
CA ARG A 43 -0.49 -15.87 7.36
C ARG A 43 -1.91 -16.46 7.41
N ASN A 44 -2.28 -17.16 6.34
CA ASN A 44 -3.58 -17.82 6.17
C ASN A 44 -4.80 -16.88 6.14
N GLN A 45 -4.58 -15.59 5.93
CA GLN A 45 -5.64 -14.60 5.74
C GLN A 45 -5.57 -14.03 4.33
N VAL A 46 -6.73 -13.68 3.76
CA VAL A 46 -6.76 -12.86 2.55
C VAL A 46 -6.41 -11.44 2.97
N LEU A 47 -5.29 -10.93 2.49
CA LEU A 47 -4.80 -9.60 2.80
C LEU A 47 -5.07 -8.66 1.62
N LEU A 48 -5.66 -7.50 1.89
CA LEU A 48 -5.82 -6.43 0.92
C LEU A 48 -5.04 -5.21 1.42
N ILE A 49 -4.12 -4.72 0.59
CA ILE A 49 -3.18 -3.65 0.94
C ILE A 49 -3.58 -2.36 0.21
N SER A 50 -4.13 -1.39 0.95
CA SER A 50 -4.45 -0.05 0.43
C SER A 50 -3.25 0.88 0.65
N VAL A 51 -2.57 1.28 -0.43
CA VAL A 51 -1.39 2.16 -0.37
C VAL A 51 -1.79 3.59 -0.75
N VAL A 52 -1.41 4.57 0.07
CA VAL A 52 -1.67 5.99 -0.16
C VAL A 52 -0.41 6.84 0.09
N PRO A 53 -0.23 7.98 -0.60
CA PRO A 53 0.90 8.88 -0.33
C PRO A 53 0.91 9.47 1.09
N SER A 54 -0.27 9.83 1.61
CA SER A 54 -0.42 10.44 2.95
C SER A 54 -1.87 10.42 3.38
N LEU A 55 -2.17 9.78 4.52
CA LEU A 55 -3.52 9.76 5.11
C LEU A 55 -4.04 11.16 5.44
N ASP A 56 -3.15 12.12 5.71
CA ASP A 56 -3.49 13.52 6.03
C ASP A 56 -4.02 14.35 4.85
N THR A 57 -4.32 13.72 3.71
CA THR A 57 -4.83 14.41 2.52
C THR A 57 -6.22 13.92 2.16
N GLY A 58 -7.12 14.83 1.78
CA GLY A 58 -8.55 14.53 1.67
C GLY A 58 -8.91 13.36 0.73
N VAL A 59 -8.18 13.18 -0.37
CA VAL A 59 -8.42 12.04 -1.29
C VAL A 59 -7.99 10.71 -0.66
N CYS A 60 -6.86 10.69 0.05
CA CYS A 60 -6.33 9.49 0.69
C CYS A 60 -7.15 9.10 1.93
N ASP A 61 -7.62 10.07 2.71
CA ASP A 61 -8.56 9.86 3.82
C ASP A 61 -9.86 9.22 3.30
N ALA A 62 -10.45 9.79 2.25
CA ALA A 62 -11.67 9.26 1.64
C ALA A 62 -11.49 7.82 1.13
N GLN A 63 -10.37 7.51 0.46
CA GLN A 63 -10.05 6.14 0.04
C GLN A 63 -9.98 5.18 1.22
N THR A 64 -9.28 5.57 2.29
CA THR A 64 -9.05 4.71 3.47
C THR A 64 -10.34 4.45 4.23
N ARG A 65 -11.19 5.46 4.40
CA ARG A 65 -12.54 5.28 5.00
C ARG A 65 -13.39 4.32 4.20
N LYS A 66 -13.51 4.57 2.89
CA LYS A 66 -14.33 3.72 2.01
C LYS A 66 -13.86 2.27 2.04
N PHE A 67 -12.55 2.06 2.02
CA PHE A 67 -11.95 0.73 2.10
C PHE A 67 -12.28 -0.02 3.40
N ASN A 68 -12.46 0.69 4.52
CA ASN A 68 -12.76 0.08 5.82
C ASN A 68 -14.26 -0.14 6.07
N GLU A 69 -15.12 0.61 5.37
CA GLU A 69 -16.58 0.54 5.54
C GLU A 69 -17.25 -0.47 4.60
N GLU A 70 -16.68 -0.69 3.41
CA GLU A 70 -17.19 -1.58 2.35
C GLU A 70 -16.36 -2.87 2.20
#